data_AF-A0A7S3GBF0-F1
#
_entry.id   AF-A0A7S3GBF0-F1
#
_cell.length_a   1.000
_cell.length_b   1.000
_cell.length_c   1.000
_cell.angle_alpha   90.00
_cell.angle_beta   90.00
_cell.angle_gamma   90.00
#
_symmetry.space_group_name_H-M   'P 1'
#
loop_
_entity.id
_entity.type
_entity.pdbx_description
1 polymer ?
#
loop_
_entity_poly.entity_id
_entity_poly.type
_entity_poly.pdbx_seq_one_letter_code
_entity_poly.pdbx_strand_id
1 'polypeptide(L)'
;MSQCASTGMGQRISPVSNVGGVAMYNATEIIMRLEAVQSLDSDLKGAFQYDPLFVGSDSRMSADTLWLLLAAFLVFFMQAGFAMLEVGSVSSKNAKNILLKNLMDVSLGGIFYWALGWGFSYGGSNPFIGGTEFFMIGTEEYRSWLFQFAFAATAATIVSGSVAERTQFRAYFIYSIFLTAFIYPVVVHWVWSTDGFLSAFNSDSASRIGGGMMDFAGSGVVHMTGGTAALVGAIAVGARHGRFDKATGKPQPKPGHNPVLAALGGFILWFGWYGFNAGSTLIFTGGAQFVAGKGAVTTPLAACGGG
;
A
#
# COMPACT_ATOMS: atom_id res chain seq x y z
N MET A 1 69.25 22.71 36.44
CA MET A 1 68.97 23.26 37.79
C MET A 1 67.50 23.00 38.09
N SER A 2 67.24 22.34 39.25
CA SER A 2 65.98 22.14 40.00
C SER A 2 64.69 21.74 39.24
N GLN A 3 64.14 20.52 39.44
CA GLN A 3 63.14 20.12 40.49
C GLN A 3 61.78 20.83 40.34
N CYS A 4 60.58 20.25 40.46
CA CYS A 4 60.04 19.07 41.17
C CYS A 4 58.60 18.81 40.62
N ALA A 5 58.13 17.59 40.33
CA ALA A 5 57.44 16.59 41.20
C ALA A 5 55.95 16.41 40.77
N SER A 6 55.59 15.26 40.18
CA SER A 6 54.80 14.11 40.74
C SER A 6 53.27 14.40 40.78
N THR A 7 52.35 13.55 40.33
CA THR A 7 52.04 12.11 40.56
C THR A 7 51.13 11.63 39.39
N GLY A 8 50.95 10.39 38.97
CA GLY A 8 51.13 9.05 39.53
C GLY A 8 50.15 8.12 38.78
N MET A 9 50.56 6.87 38.57
CA MET A 9 49.96 5.85 37.70
C MET A 9 48.48 5.50 37.91
N GLY A 10 47.78 5.28 36.79
CA GLY A 10 47.16 4.00 36.45
C GLY A 10 45.79 3.67 37.04
N GLN A 11 44.76 3.58 36.19
CA GLN A 11 43.72 2.55 36.32
C GLN A 11 43.27 2.01 34.95
N ARG A 12 42.96 0.72 34.99
CA ARG A 12 42.80 -0.23 33.90
C ARG A 12 41.60 0.07 33.00
N ILE A 13 41.79 -0.29 31.74
CA ILE A 13 40.74 -0.61 30.76
C ILE A 13 39.89 -1.74 31.34
N SER A 14 38.59 -1.52 31.50
CA SER A 14 37.60 -2.58 31.67
C SER A 14 36.80 -2.72 30.37
N PRO A 15 36.63 -3.93 29.82
CA PRO A 15 35.75 -4.15 28.69
C PRO A 15 34.30 -4.09 29.20
N VAL A 16 33.51 -3.15 28.68
CA VAL A 16 32.05 -3.25 28.80
C VAL A 16 31.62 -4.35 27.84
N SER A 17 31.06 -5.38 28.45
CA SER A 17 30.54 -6.59 27.82
C SER A 17 29.56 -6.28 26.70
N ASN A 18 29.78 -6.98 25.59
CA ASN A 18 28.96 -7.00 24.40
C ASN A 18 27.59 -7.63 24.71
N VAL A 19 26.50 -6.89 24.48
CA VAL A 19 25.15 -7.46 24.31
C VAL A 19 24.49 -6.74 23.12
N GLY A 20 24.40 -7.42 21.98
CA GLY A 20 23.42 -7.11 20.92
C GLY A 20 23.79 -6.06 19.87
N GLY A 21 24.77 -6.34 19.01
CA GLY A 21 24.61 -6.24 17.54
C GLY A 21 24.19 -4.92 16.87
N VAL A 22 24.38 -3.74 17.45
CA VAL A 22 24.36 -2.45 16.72
C VAL A 22 25.63 -1.69 17.09
N ALA A 23 26.53 -1.49 16.13
CA ALA A 23 27.72 -0.66 16.34
C ALA A 23 27.31 0.81 16.46
N MET A 24 27.03 1.26 17.68
CA MET A 24 26.99 2.68 18.02
C MET A 24 28.43 3.19 18.02
N TYR A 25 28.83 3.93 16.98
CA TYR A 25 30.09 4.66 16.99
C TYR A 25 30.10 5.60 18.21
N ASN A 26 31.14 5.51 19.04
CA ASN A 26 31.25 6.45 20.16
C ASN A 26 31.49 7.87 19.61
N ALA A 27 31.04 8.89 20.34
CA ALA A 27 31.14 10.29 19.90
C ALA A 27 32.58 10.71 19.53
N THR A 28 33.58 10.12 20.18
CA THR A 28 35.01 10.36 19.92
C THR A 28 35.45 9.81 18.56
N GLU A 29 34.90 8.68 18.11
CA GLU A 29 35.21 8.08 16.81
C GLU A 29 34.60 8.88 15.64
N ILE A 30 33.43 9.48 15.88
CA ILE A 30 32.78 10.41 14.93
C ILE A 30 33.59 11.71 14.82
N ILE A 31 34.08 12.24 15.94
CA ILE A 31 34.89 13.47 15.98
C ILE A 31 36.23 13.26 15.27
N MET A 32 36.93 12.14 15.50
CA MET A 32 38.19 11.84 14.80
C MET A 32 38.01 11.68 13.28
N ARG A 33 36.87 11.13 12.84
CA ARG A 33 36.55 11.04 11.39
C ARG A 33 36.18 12.39 10.78
N LEU A 34 35.59 13.30 11.56
CA LEU A 34 35.32 14.69 11.14
C LEU A 34 36.61 15.50 10.98
N GLU A 35 37.58 15.33 11.88
CA GLU A 35 38.89 15.98 11.79
C GLU A 35 39.71 15.46 10.59
N ALA A 36 39.60 14.17 10.26
CA ALA A 36 40.23 13.58 9.08
C ALA A 36 39.64 14.07 7.74
N VAL A 37 38.40 14.54 7.72
CA VAL A 37 37.76 15.14 6.53
C VAL A 37 38.17 16.61 6.36
N GLN A 38 38.46 17.32 7.47
CA GLN A 38 38.90 18.70 7.43
C GLN A 38 40.33 18.88 6.87
N SER A 39 41.14 17.82 6.87
CA SER A 39 42.53 17.84 6.38
C SER A 39 42.69 17.57 4.87
N LEU A 40 41.61 17.34 4.12
CA LEU A 40 41.66 17.15 2.67
C LEU A 40 41.86 18.47 1.89
N ASP A 41 42.52 18.35 0.74
CA ASP A 41 43.00 19.43 -0.14
C ASP A 41 41.88 20.38 -0.61
N SER A 42 42.20 21.67 -0.83
CA SER A 42 41.23 22.72 -1.19
C SER A 42 40.52 22.46 -2.51
N ASP A 43 41.20 21.79 -3.44
CA ASP A 43 40.64 21.43 -4.75
C ASP A 43 39.63 20.27 -4.64
N LEU A 44 39.78 19.38 -3.65
CA LEU A 44 38.80 18.33 -3.35
C LEU A 44 37.60 18.89 -2.57
N LYS A 45 37.81 19.91 -1.73
CA LYS A 45 36.73 20.64 -1.03
C LYS A 45 35.81 21.39 -2.00
N GLY A 46 36.31 21.81 -3.17
CA GLY A 46 35.50 22.38 -4.24
C GLY A 46 34.59 21.35 -4.93
N ALA A 47 35.05 20.10 -5.07
CA ALA A 47 34.26 18.99 -5.63
C ALA A 47 33.20 18.44 -4.66
N PHE A 48 33.32 18.73 -3.36
CA PHE A 48 32.39 18.35 -2.29
C PHE A 48 31.79 19.57 -1.58
N GLN A 49 31.51 20.67 -2.31
CA GLN A 49 30.65 21.72 -1.75
C GLN A 49 29.26 21.12 -1.48
N TYR A 50 29.08 20.68 -0.24
CA TYR A 50 27.83 20.22 0.32
C TYR A 50 26.97 21.44 0.60
N ASP A 51 26.02 21.72 -0.29
CA ASP A 51 25.02 22.76 -0.07
C ASP A 51 24.01 22.26 0.99
N PRO A 52 24.01 22.81 2.22
CA PRO A 52 23.15 22.33 3.32
C PRO A 52 21.66 22.57 3.07
N LEU A 53 21.30 23.45 2.13
CA LEU A 53 19.91 23.69 1.73
C LEU A 53 19.43 22.69 0.68
N PHE A 54 20.34 22.11 -0.10
CA PHE A 54 20.05 21.15 -1.17
C PHE A 54 19.87 19.71 -0.63
N VAL A 55 20.58 19.37 0.44
CA VAL A 55 20.56 18.03 1.06
C VAL A 55 19.24 17.75 1.81
N GLY A 56 18.58 18.79 2.32
CA GLY A 56 17.34 18.66 3.10
C GLY A 56 16.10 18.33 2.27
N SER A 57 16.03 18.78 1.01
CA SER A 57 14.92 18.47 0.09
C SER A 57 15.08 17.09 -0.53
N ASP A 58 16.30 16.74 -0.95
CA ASP A 58 16.58 15.49 -1.66
C ASP A 58 16.43 14.27 -0.74
N SER A 59 16.89 14.38 0.50
CA SER A 59 16.71 13.32 1.51
C SER A 59 15.25 13.10 1.88
N ARG A 60 14.44 14.18 1.95
CA ARG A 60 13.00 14.08 2.21
C ARG A 60 12.25 13.43 1.06
N MET A 61 12.47 13.90 -0.17
CA MET A 61 11.87 13.33 -1.37
C MET A 61 12.26 11.86 -1.56
N SER A 62 13.51 11.50 -1.24
CA SER A 62 13.99 10.11 -1.25
C SER A 62 13.27 9.25 -0.21
N ALA A 63 13.10 9.76 1.02
CA ALA A 63 12.37 9.06 2.08
C ALA A 63 10.89 8.86 1.74
N ASP A 64 10.22 9.89 1.22
CA ASP A 64 8.82 9.82 0.79
C ASP A 64 8.63 8.84 -0.36
N THR A 65 9.55 8.85 -1.33
CA THR A 65 9.54 7.91 -2.45
C THR A 65 9.77 6.48 -2.00
N LEU A 66 10.79 6.25 -1.15
CA LEU A 66 11.06 4.92 -0.59
C LEU A 66 9.86 4.40 0.20
N TRP A 67 9.27 5.24 1.04
CA TRP A 67 8.11 4.90 1.84
C TRP A 67 6.94 4.45 0.97
N LEU A 68 6.58 5.25 -0.04
CA LEU A 68 5.43 4.95 -0.88
C LEU A 68 5.67 3.71 -1.75
N LEU A 69 6.89 3.50 -2.25
CA LEU A 69 7.24 2.28 -2.99
C LEU A 69 7.20 1.03 -2.10
N LEU A 70 7.75 1.10 -0.88
CA LEU A 70 7.69 -0.01 0.08
C LEU A 70 6.23 -0.33 0.43
N ALA A 71 5.42 0.69 0.70
CA ALA A 71 4.00 0.52 0.94
C ALA A 71 3.29 -0.12 -0.27
N ALA A 72 3.58 0.34 -1.48
CA ALA A 72 3.01 -0.22 -2.69
C ALA A 72 3.41 -1.70 -2.90
N PHE A 73 4.65 -2.09 -2.60
CA PHE A 73 5.08 -3.47 -2.67
C PHE A 73 4.35 -4.37 -1.66
N LEU A 74 4.13 -3.87 -0.43
CA LEU A 74 3.36 -4.59 0.59
C LEU A 74 1.90 -4.77 0.15
N VAL A 75 1.28 -3.74 -0.41
CA VAL A 75 -0.10 -3.81 -0.91
C VAL A 75 -0.20 -4.72 -2.12
N PHE A 76 0.75 -4.65 -3.05
CA PHE A 76 0.82 -5.57 -4.17
C PHE A 76 0.96 -7.02 -3.70
N PHE A 77 1.73 -7.27 -2.64
CA PHE A 77 1.87 -8.60 -2.05
C PHE A 77 0.57 -9.14 -1.43
N MET A 78 -0.41 -8.28 -1.13
CA MET A 78 -1.77 -8.73 -0.74
C MET A 78 -2.42 -9.59 -1.83
N GLN A 79 -2.04 -9.46 -3.09
CA GLN A 79 -2.54 -10.30 -4.18
C GLN A 79 -2.18 -11.77 -3.98
N ALA A 80 -0.99 -12.06 -3.45
CA ALA A 80 -0.64 -13.42 -3.04
C ALA A 80 -1.51 -13.88 -1.85
N GLY A 81 -1.81 -12.96 -0.92
CA GLY A 81 -2.70 -13.22 0.21
C GLY A 81 -4.12 -13.58 -0.21
N PHE A 82 -4.73 -12.79 -1.09
CA PHE A 82 -6.05 -13.08 -1.67
C PHE A 82 -6.05 -14.40 -2.42
N ALA A 83 -5.04 -14.64 -3.27
CA ALA A 83 -4.92 -15.89 -4.01
C ALA A 83 -4.93 -17.11 -3.07
N MET A 84 -4.14 -17.08 -1.99
CA MET A 84 -4.10 -18.20 -1.03
C MET A 84 -5.39 -18.30 -0.20
N LEU A 85 -5.94 -17.16 0.23
CA LEU A 85 -7.19 -17.10 0.99
C LEU A 85 -8.35 -17.72 0.19
N GLU A 86 -8.50 -17.30 -1.05
CA GLU A 86 -9.56 -17.76 -1.93
C GLU A 86 -9.37 -19.22 -2.34
N VAL A 87 -8.15 -19.62 -2.70
CA VAL A 87 -7.85 -21.02 -3.03
C VAL A 87 -8.24 -21.91 -1.86
N GLY A 88 -7.78 -21.60 -0.64
CA GLY A 88 -8.14 -22.36 0.56
C GLY A 88 -9.65 -22.41 0.83
N SER A 89 -10.39 -21.37 0.44
CA SER A 89 -11.83 -21.18 0.68
C SER A 89 -12.75 -21.80 -0.38
N VAL A 90 -12.22 -22.25 -1.52
CA VAL A 90 -13.00 -22.92 -2.58
C VAL A 90 -12.72 -24.42 -2.62
N SER A 91 -13.43 -25.17 -3.48
CA SER A 91 -13.09 -26.56 -3.75
C SER A 91 -11.77 -26.69 -4.53
N SER A 92 -11.01 -27.77 -4.27
CA SER A 92 -9.70 -28.03 -4.89
C SER A 92 -9.76 -28.05 -6.42
N LYS A 93 -10.87 -28.55 -7.00
CA LYS A 93 -11.11 -28.56 -8.46
C LYS A 93 -11.12 -27.16 -9.09
N ASN A 94 -11.41 -26.12 -8.31
CA ASN A 94 -11.49 -24.74 -8.78
C ASN A 94 -10.25 -23.91 -8.45
N ALA A 95 -9.26 -24.47 -7.75
CA ALA A 95 -8.07 -23.74 -7.30
C ALA A 95 -7.34 -23.05 -8.47
N LYS A 96 -7.12 -23.75 -9.59
CA LYS A 96 -6.47 -23.18 -10.79
C LYS A 96 -7.23 -21.98 -11.36
N ASN A 97 -8.56 -22.06 -11.41
CA ASN A 97 -9.40 -20.98 -11.92
C ASN A 97 -9.30 -19.73 -11.02
N ILE A 98 -9.23 -19.91 -9.70
CA ILE A 98 -9.04 -18.80 -8.76
C ILE A 98 -7.67 -18.15 -8.91
N LEU A 99 -6.60 -18.94 -8.99
CA LEU A 99 -5.24 -18.42 -9.19
C LEU A 99 -5.14 -17.62 -10.49
N LEU A 100 -5.73 -18.12 -11.57
CA LEU A 100 -5.76 -17.42 -12.85
C LEU A 100 -6.52 -16.09 -12.75
N LYS A 101 -7.65 -16.04 -12.02
CA LYS A 101 -8.38 -14.78 -11.81
C LYS A 101 -7.56 -13.75 -11.06
N ASN A 102 -6.95 -14.13 -9.95
CA ASN A 102 -6.08 -13.25 -9.16
C ASN A 102 -4.91 -12.71 -9.99
N LEU A 103 -4.21 -13.58 -10.73
CA LEU A 103 -3.12 -13.15 -11.61
C LEU A 103 -3.60 -12.17 -12.68
N MET A 104 -4.82 -12.36 -13.17
CA MET A 104 -5.38 -11.56 -14.24
C MET A 104 -5.88 -10.19 -13.76
N ASP A 105 -6.42 -10.12 -12.55
CA ASP A 105 -6.77 -8.84 -11.90
C ASP A 105 -5.55 -7.94 -11.78
N VAL A 106 -4.39 -8.52 -11.47
CA VAL A 106 -3.12 -7.79 -11.43
C VAL A 106 -2.62 -7.42 -12.83
N SER A 107 -2.54 -8.41 -13.73
CA SER A 107 -1.89 -8.22 -15.04
C SER A 107 -2.68 -7.29 -15.95
N LEU A 108 -3.99 -7.51 -16.09
CA LEU A 108 -4.86 -6.66 -16.90
C LEU A 108 -5.24 -5.40 -16.17
N GLY A 109 -5.54 -5.49 -14.86
CA GLY A 109 -5.83 -4.31 -14.06
C GLY A 109 -4.69 -3.31 -14.10
N GLY A 110 -3.43 -3.76 -14.11
CA GLY A 110 -2.27 -2.88 -14.26
C GLY A 110 -2.26 -2.15 -15.60
N ILE A 111 -2.45 -2.88 -16.71
CA ILE A 111 -2.46 -2.30 -18.06
C ILE A 111 -3.60 -1.27 -18.21
N PHE A 112 -4.81 -1.63 -17.78
CA PHE A 112 -5.97 -0.77 -17.96
C PHE A 112 -6.04 0.38 -16.95
N TYR A 113 -5.52 0.20 -15.73
CA TYR A 113 -5.34 1.29 -14.78
C TYR A 113 -4.28 2.28 -15.29
N TRP A 114 -3.17 1.80 -15.86
CA TRP A 114 -2.20 2.67 -16.53
C TRP A 114 -2.79 3.43 -17.72
N ALA A 115 -3.47 2.73 -18.63
CA ALA A 115 -3.99 3.33 -19.85
C ALA A 115 -5.11 4.34 -19.57
N LEU A 116 -6.07 3.98 -18.72
CA LEU A 116 -7.31 4.73 -18.51
C LEU A 116 -7.55 5.09 -17.04
N GLY A 117 -7.32 4.15 -16.12
CA GLY A 117 -7.72 4.32 -14.73
C GLY A 117 -7.02 5.47 -14.01
N TRP A 118 -5.74 5.74 -14.28
CA TRP A 118 -5.06 6.91 -13.74
C TRP A 118 -5.73 8.21 -14.21
N GLY A 119 -5.96 8.34 -15.52
CA GLY A 119 -6.55 9.54 -16.09
C GLY A 119 -7.97 9.82 -15.56
N PHE A 120 -8.77 8.78 -15.35
CA PHE A 120 -10.09 8.95 -14.71
C PHE A 120 -10.02 9.20 -13.20
N SER A 121 -8.99 8.71 -12.50
CA SER A 121 -8.80 8.91 -11.06
C SER A 121 -8.29 10.33 -10.74
N TYR A 122 -7.17 10.72 -11.36
CA TYR A 122 -6.37 11.88 -10.96
C TYR A 122 -6.10 12.87 -12.10
N GLY A 123 -6.33 12.49 -13.36
CA GLY A 123 -6.17 13.41 -14.48
C GLY A 123 -7.25 14.50 -14.45
N GLY A 124 -6.91 15.72 -14.01
CA GLY A 124 -7.88 16.79 -13.74
C GLY A 124 -8.86 17.06 -14.89
N SER A 125 -10.13 17.31 -14.56
CA SER A 125 -11.14 17.76 -15.53
C SER A 125 -12.37 18.46 -14.92
N ASN A 126 -13.15 17.77 -14.07
CA ASN A 126 -14.38 18.26 -13.45
C ASN A 126 -14.66 17.47 -12.17
N PRO A 127 -15.58 17.91 -11.28
CA PRO A 127 -15.74 17.26 -9.98
C PRO A 127 -16.22 15.81 -9.96
N PHE A 128 -16.73 15.28 -11.08
CA PHE A 128 -17.26 13.94 -11.17
C PHE A 128 -16.26 12.91 -11.70
N ILE A 129 -15.37 13.28 -12.61
CA ILE A 129 -14.45 12.33 -13.25
C ILE A 129 -13.22 13.05 -13.80
N GLY A 130 -12.07 12.39 -13.79
CA GLY A 130 -10.89 12.83 -14.51
C GLY A 130 -11.02 12.69 -16.03
N GLY A 131 -10.17 13.38 -16.79
CA GLY A 131 -10.27 13.47 -18.25
C GLY A 131 -8.95 13.74 -18.97
N THR A 132 -7.84 13.76 -18.24
CA THR A 132 -6.49 14.01 -18.78
C THR A 132 -5.53 12.92 -18.29
N GLU A 133 -4.24 12.99 -18.62
CA GLU A 133 -3.20 12.05 -18.14
C GLU A 133 -3.44 10.56 -18.47
N PHE A 134 -4.22 10.27 -19.51
CA PHE A 134 -4.33 8.91 -20.04
C PHE A 134 -2.96 8.39 -20.45
N PHE A 135 -2.71 7.10 -20.22
CA PHE A 135 -1.39 6.47 -20.38
C PHE A 135 -0.27 7.11 -19.55
N MET A 136 -0.61 7.84 -18.48
CA MET A 136 0.32 8.67 -17.70
C MET A 136 0.99 9.79 -18.52
N ILE A 137 0.43 10.17 -19.68
CA ILE A 137 1.02 11.21 -20.52
C ILE A 137 0.81 12.58 -19.87
N GLY A 138 1.90 13.27 -19.56
CA GLY A 138 1.87 14.60 -18.94
C GLY A 138 2.01 14.59 -17.40
N THR A 139 2.30 13.43 -16.80
CA THR A 139 2.55 13.28 -15.36
C THR A 139 3.75 12.37 -15.08
N GLU A 140 4.44 12.62 -13.97
CA GLU A 140 5.57 11.81 -13.48
C GLU A 140 5.27 11.14 -12.13
N GLU A 141 4.00 11.02 -11.77
CA GLU A 141 3.51 10.45 -10.52
C GLU A 141 3.63 8.91 -10.46
N TYR A 142 4.76 8.35 -10.91
CA TYR A 142 4.96 6.91 -11.06
C TYR A 142 4.90 6.13 -9.74
N ARG A 143 5.42 6.72 -8.65
CA ARG A 143 5.33 6.12 -7.30
C ARG A 143 3.88 6.03 -6.82
N SER A 144 3.10 7.08 -7.10
CA SER A 144 1.68 7.20 -6.74
C SER A 144 0.86 6.26 -7.61
N TRP A 145 1.16 6.17 -8.90
CA TRP A 145 0.55 5.22 -9.81
C TRP A 145 0.71 3.78 -9.32
N LEU A 146 1.92 3.36 -8.92
CA LEU A 146 2.14 2.00 -8.43
C LEU A 146 1.32 1.70 -7.18
N PHE A 147 1.28 2.64 -6.22
CA PHE A 147 0.49 2.50 -5.00
C PHE A 147 -1.02 2.39 -5.30
N GLN A 148 -1.53 3.29 -6.15
CA GLN A 148 -2.94 3.36 -6.50
C GLN A 148 -3.39 2.19 -7.39
N PHE A 149 -2.52 1.71 -8.27
CA PHE A 149 -2.73 0.46 -9.01
C PHE A 149 -2.90 -0.73 -8.05
N ALA A 150 -2.06 -0.84 -7.02
CA ALA A 150 -2.17 -1.94 -6.06
C ALA A 150 -3.52 -1.91 -5.30
N PHE A 151 -4.08 -0.71 -5.07
CA PHE A 151 -5.42 -0.52 -4.49
C PHE A 151 -6.52 -0.89 -5.48
N ALA A 152 -6.39 -0.48 -6.75
CA ALA A 152 -7.32 -0.84 -7.82
C ALA A 152 -7.40 -2.37 -8.01
N ALA A 153 -6.23 -3.03 -8.04
CA ALA A 153 -6.13 -4.48 -8.10
C ALA A 153 -6.78 -5.12 -6.88
N THR A 154 -6.60 -4.56 -5.68
CA THR A 154 -7.27 -5.03 -4.46
C THR A 154 -8.79 -4.94 -4.57
N ALA A 155 -9.33 -3.82 -5.08
CA ALA A 155 -10.76 -3.65 -5.29
C ALA A 155 -11.33 -4.70 -6.27
N ALA A 156 -10.61 -5.02 -7.34
CA ALA A 156 -10.98 -6.05 -8.31
C ALA A 156 -11.00 -7.45 -7.69
N THR A 157 -9.95 -7.80 -6.95
CA THR A 157 -9.79 -9.11 -6.30
C THR A 157 -10.80 -9.36 -5.18
N ILE A 158 -11.46 -8.36 -4.61
CA ILE A 158 -12.58 -8.62 -3.68
C ILE A 158 -13.71 -9.42 -4.37
N VAL A 159 -13.87 -9.25 -5.68
CA VAL A 159 -14.98 -9.85 -6.42
C VAL A 159 -14.72 -11.29 -6.83
N SER A 160 -13.47 -11.70 -7.10
CA SER A 160 -13.11 -13.09 -7.44
C SER A 160 -13.68 -14.09 -6.45
N GLY A 161 -13.48 -13.86 -5.16
CA GLY A 161 -13.95 -14.74 -4.09
C GLY A 161 -15.47 -14.82 -4.05
N SER A 162 -16.15 -13.67 -4.21
CA SER A 162 -17.60 -13.60 -4.19
C SER A 162 -18.24 -14.36 -5.35
N VAL A 163 -17.60 -14.39 -6.53
CA VAL A 163 -18.10 -15.00 -7.78
C VAL A 163 -17.38 -16.32 -8.14
N ALA A 164 -16.59 -16.87 -7.21
CA ALA A 164 -15.85 -18.12 -7.32
C ALA A 164 -16.68 -19.34 -7.73
N GLU A 165 -16.05 -20.31 -8.40
CA GLU A 165 -16.60 -21.64 -8.78
C GLU A 165 -17.72 -21.71 -9.84
N ARG A 166 -18.37 -20.59 -10.19
CA ARG A 166 -19.50 -20.61 -11.14
C ARG A 166 -19.55 -19.47 -12.17
N THR A 167 -18.60 -18.53 -12.09
CA THR A 167 -18.47 -17.46 -13.09
C THR A 167 -17.56 -17.89 -14.22
N GLN A 168 -18.02 -17.67 -15.45
CA GLN A 168 -17.22 -17.88 -16.65
C GLN A 168 -15.99 -16.96 -16.65
N PHE A 169 -14.84 -17.51 -17.01
CA PHE A 169 -13.56 -16.80 -16.98
C PHE A 169 -13.55 -15.56 -17.89
N ARG A 170 -14.15 -15.65 -19.09
CA ARG A 170 -14.29 -14.51 -20.02
C ARG A 170 -15.13 -13.36 -19.45
N ALA A 171 -16.24 -13.67 -18.77
CA ALA A 171 -17.08 -12.65 -18.14
C ALA A 171 -16.33 -11.96 -17.00
N TYR A 172 -15.56 -12.72 -16.21
CA TYR A 172 -14.72 -12.18 -15.15
C TYR A 172 -13.65 -11.22 -15.68
N PHE A 173 -13.07 -11.51 -16.85
CA PHE A 173 -12.10 -10.61 -17.48
C PHE A 173 -12.68 -9.27 -17.86
N ILE A 174 -13.81 -9.27 -18.55
CA ILE A 174 -14.48 -8.03 -18.96
C ILE A 174 -14.82 -7.22 -17.71
N TYR A 175 -15.34 -7.89 -16.68
CA TYR A 175 -15.62 -7.28 -15.39
C TYR A 175 -14.38 -6.61 -14.76
N SER A 176 -13.26 -7.32 -14.67
CA SER A 176 -12.03 -6.82 -14.05
C SER A 176 -11.48 -5.59 -14.79
N ILE A 177 -11.53 -5.60 -16.13
CA ILE A 177 -11.18 -4.46 -16.96
C ILE A 177 -12.10 -3.26 -16.66
N PHE A 178 -13.42 -3.44 -16.68
CA PHE A 178 -14.34 -2.32 -16.42
C PHE A 178 -14.20 -1.76 -15.00
N LEU A 179 -13.94 -2.62 -14.02
CA LEU A 179 -13.75 -2.17 -12.65
C LEU A 179 -12.47 -1.33 -12.52
N THR A 180 -11.34 -1.84 -12.99
CA THR A 180 -10.02 -1.20 -12.85
C THR A 180 -9.82 -0.02 -13.82
N ALA A 181 -10.45 -0.04 -14.98
CA ALA A 181 -10.34 1.01 -15.99
C ALA A 181 -11.33 2.17 -15.78
N PHE A 182 -12.47 1.94 -15.10
CA PHE A 182 -13.55 2.92 -15.06
C PHE A 182 -14.24 3.03 -13.70
N ILE A 183 -14.92 1.99 -13.22
CA ILE A 183 -15.77 2.10 -12.02
C ILE A 183 -14.97 2.52 -10.79
N TYR A 184 -13.89 1.80 -10.47
CA TYR A 184 -13.04 2.12 -9.33
C TYR A 184 -12.35 3.48 -9.49
N PRO A 185 -11.69 3.80 -10.63
CA PRO A 185 -11.13 5.13 -10.89
C PRO A 185 -12.09 6.31 -10.67
N VAL A 186 -13.34 6.18 -11.12
CA VAL A 186 -14.35 7.22 -10.94
C VAL A 186 -14.65 7.44 -9.45
N VAL A 187 -14.75 6.37 -8.67
CA VAL A 187 -14.94 6.47 -7.21
C VAL A 187 -13.70 7.06 -6.53
N VAL A 188 -12.49 6.70 -6.97
CA VAL A 188 -11.24 7.33 -6.52
C VAL A 188 -11.31 8.84 -6.77
N HIS A 189 -11.74 9.25 -7.97
CA HIS A 189 -11.85 10.67 -8.30
C HIS A 189 -12.78 11.41 -7.35
N TRP A 190 -13.94 10.84 -7.03
CA TRP A 190 -14.90 11.49 -6.14
C TRP A 190 -14.32 11.83 -4.77
N VAL A 191 -13.49 10.94 -4.19
CA VAL A 191 -13.10 10.99 -2.78
C VAL A 191 -11.64 11.41 -2.58
N TRP A 192 -10.73 11.03 -3.47
CA TRP A 192 -9.28 11.21 -3.29
C TRP A 192 -8.64 12.18 -4.28
N SER A 193 -9.27 12.47 -5.42
CA SER A 193 -8.79 13.54 -6.30
C SER A 193 -9.00 14.91 -5.65
N THR A 194 -8.12 15.88 -5.91
CA THR A 194 -8.32 17.27 -5.49
C THR A 194 -9.53 17.91 -6.17
N ASP A 195 -9.96 17.39 -7.32
CA ASP A 195 -11.11 17.95 -8.04
C ASP A 195 -12.44 17.32 -7.60
N GLY A 196 -12.41 16.16 -6.94
CA GLY A 196 -13.58 15.36 -6.60
C GLY A 196 -14.64 16.09 -5.78
N PHE A 197 -15.91 15.86 -6.07
CA PHE A 197 -17.03 16.50 -5.37
C PHE A 197 -17.22 16.04 -3.91
N LEU A 198 -16.75 14.83 -3.55
CA LEU A 198 -16.73 14.35 -2.16
C LEU A 198 -15.36 14.52 -1.51
N SER A 199 -14.37 15.05 -2.21
CA SER A 199 -13.00 15.01 -1.74
C SER A 199 -12.78 15.97 -0.57
N ALA A 200 -12.21 15.45 0.51
CA ALA A 200 -11.74 16.28 1.62
C ALA A 200 -10.55 17.18 1.23
N PHE A 201 -9.91 16.91 0.09
CA PHE A 201 -8.79 17.68 -0.45
C PHE A 201 -9.23 18.79 -1.41
N ASN A 202 -10.50 18.82 -1.85
CA ASN A 202 -10.99 19.80 -2.80
C ASN A 202 -11.03 21.19 -2.21
N SER A 203 -10.32 22.17 -2.77
CA SER A 203 -10.27 23.53 -2.21
C SER A 203 -11.57 24.34 -2.36
N ASP A 204 -12.45 23.94 -3.26
CA ASP A 204 -13.76 24.59 -3.46
C ASP A 204 -14.74 24.15 -2.37
N SER A 205 -15.08 25.09 -1.48
CA SER A 205 -16.00 24.82 -0.37
C SER A 205 -17.46 24.65 -0.82
N ALA A 206 -17.83 25.12 -2.03
CA ALA A 206 -19.18 24.98 -2.57
C ALA A 206 -19.43 23.59 -3.19
N SER A 207 -18.37 22.90 -3.62
CA SER A 207 -18.46 21.53 -4.17
C SER A 207 -18.47 20.45 -3.07
N ARG A 208 -17.93 20.75 -1.88
CA ARG A 208 -17.90 19.83 -0.74
C ARG A 208 -19.28 19.60 -0.14
N ILE A 209 -19.82 18.40 -0.32
CA ILE A 209 -20.97 17.95 0.49
C ILE A 209 -20.49 17.71 1.92
N GLY A 210 -20.98 18.49 2.89
CA GLY A 210 -20.76 18.25 4.32
C GLY A 210 -19.30 18.36 4.81
N GLY A 211 -18.43 19.06 4.08
CA GLY A 211 -17.01 19.23 4.44
C GLY A 211 -16.03 18.24 3.79
N GLY A 212 -16.54 17.31 2.97
CA GLY A 212 -15.75 16.28 2.30
C GLY A 212 -15.73 14.95 3.05
N MET A 213 -15.67 13.85 2.31
CA MET A 213 -15.60 12.47 2.81
C MET A 213 -14.17 12.15 3.25
N MET A 214 -14.04 11.71 4.51
CA MET A 214 -12.78 11.17 5.02
C MET A 214 -12.73 9.67 4.82
N ASP A 215 -11.88 9.22 3.90
CA ASP A 215 -11.54 7.81 3.75
C ASP A 215 -10.01 7.68 3.68
N PHE A 216 -9.40 7.32 4.81
CA PHE A 216 -7.95 7.41 4.97
C PHE A 216 -7.19 6.44 4.06
N ALA A 217 -7.66 5.19 3.96
CA ALA A 217 -6.97 4.13 3.23
C ALA A 217 -7.89 3.32 2.31
N GLY A 218 -9.18 3.64 2.21
CA GLY A 218 -10.06 3.03 1.21
C GLY A 218 -11.08 2.05 1.80
N SER A 219 -11.57 2.30 3.01
CA SER A 219 -12.72 1.54 3.54
C SER A 219 -13.95 1.69 2.65
N GLY A 220 -14.19 2.89 2.13
CA GLY A 220 -15.18 3.18 1.11
C GLY A 220 -14.63 2.91 -0.29
N VAL A 221 -13.59 3.65 -0.67
CA VAL A 221 -13.07 3.71 -2.05
C VAL A 221 -12.63 2.34 -2.56
N VAL A 222 -11.95 1.53 -1.74
CA VAL A 222 -11.49 0.18 -2.13
C VAL A 222 -12.49 -0.88 -1.68
N HIS A 223 -12.73 -1.00 -0.37
CA HIS A 223 -13.44 -2.14 0.19
C HIS A 223 -14.95 -2.09 -0.05
N MET A 224 -15.59 -0.93 0.10
CA MET A 224 -17.03 -0.79 -0.20
C MET A 224 -17.29 -0.87 -1.70
N THR A 225 -16.44 -0.27 -2.54
CA THR A 225 -16.55 -0.39 -4.01
C THR A 225 -16.43 -1.84 -4.45
N GLY A 226 -15.36 -2.53 -4.04
CA GLY A 226 -15.16 -3.95 -4.33
C GLY A 226 -16.25 -4.83 -3.73
N GLY A 227 -16.68 -4.55 -2.49
CA GLY A 227 -17.74 -5.28 -1.79
C GLY A 227 -19.12 -5.12 -2.44
N THR A 228 -19.43 -3.93 -2.94
CA THR A 228 -20.67 -3.65 -3.66
C THR A 228 -20.66 -4.32 -5.02
N ALA A 229 -19.53 -4.23 -5.75
CA ALA A 229 -19.35 -4.95 -7.01
C ALA A 229 -19.43 -6.49 -6.81
N ALA A 230 -18.87 -7.00 -5.71
CA ALA A 230 -18.97 -8.39 -5.29
C ALA A 230 -20.43 -8.81 -5.03
N LEU A 231 -21.19 -7.98 -4.30
CA LEU A 231 -22.60 -8.24 -4.03
C LEU A 231 -23.42 -8.29 -5.31
N VAL A 232 -23.29 -7.27 -6.17
CA VAL A 232 -23.99 -7.20 -7.46
C VAL A 232 -23.58 -8.38 -8.35
N GLY A 233 -22.30 -8.70 -8.42
CA GLY A 233 -21.78 -9.86 -9.16
C GLY A 233 -22.32 -11.19 -8.64
N ALA A 234 -22.39 -11.36 -7.32
CA ALA A 234 -22.95 -12.56 -6.71
C ALA A 234 -24.46 -12.71 -6.97
N ILE A 235 -25.22 -11.61 -6.99
CA ILE A 235 -26.65 -11.59 -7.35
C ILE A 235 -26.81 -11.99 -8.82
N ALA A 236 -26.05 -11.37 -9.72
CA ALA A 236 -26.16 -11.60 -11.17
C ALA A 236 -25.79 -13.03 -11.57
N VAL A 237 -24.74 -13.59 -10.96
CA VAL A 237 -24.29 -14.96 -11.22
C VAL A 237 -25.15 -16.00 -10.50
N GLY A 238 -25.77 -15.61 -9.38
CA GLY A 238 -26.61 -16.48 -8.56
C GLY A 238 -25.83 -17.43 -7.65
N ALA A 239 -26.60 -18.23 -6.91
CA ALA A 239 -26.10 -19.16 -5.91
C ALA A 239 -25.28 -20.30 -6.54
N ARG A 240 -24.23 -20.75 -5.84
CA ARG A 240 -23.48 -21.94 -6.22
C ARG A 240 -24.41 -23.17 -6.29
N HIS A 241 -24.16 -24.05 -7.26
CA HIS A 241 -24.90 -25.31 -7.39
C HIS A 241 -24.89 -26.11 -6.08
N GLY A 242 -26.08 -26.46 -5.58
CA GLY A 242 -26.26 -27.17 -4.32
C GLY A 242 -25.86 -26.36 -3.08
N ARG A 243 -25.83 -25.02 -3.14
CA ARG A 243 -25.67 -24.15 -1.95
C ARG A 243 -26.93 -24.07 -1.12
N PHE A 244 -28.09 -24.21 -1.74
CA PHE A 244 -29.38 -24.25 -1.05
C PHE A 244 -30.10 -25.54 -1.42
N ASP A 245 -30.68 -26.18 -0.43
CA ASP A 245 -31.53 -27.35 -0.63
C ASP A 245 -32.76 -26.99 -1.46
N LYS A 246 -33.09 -27.78 -2.48
CA LYS A 246 -34.17 -27.45 -3.42
C LYS A 246 -35.56 -27.54 -2.78
N ALA A 247 -35.74 -28.40 -1.78
CA ALA A 247 -37.04 -28.63 -1.15
C ALA A 247 -37.29 -27.65 0.02
N THR A 248 -36.25 -27.34 0.80
CA THR A 248 -36.36 -26.56 2.04
C THR A 248 -35.77 -25.15 1.94
N GLY A 249 -35.01 -24.84 0.89
CA GLY A 249 -34.29 -23.58 0.74
C GLY A 249 -33.12 -23.40 1.73
N LYS A 250 -32.86 -24.38 2.60
CA LYS A 250 -31.86 -24.25 3.66
C LYS A 250 -30.43 -24.23 3.09
N PRO A 251 -29.53 -23.39 3.63
CA PRO A 251 -28.13 -23.37 3.23
C PRO A 251 -27.44 -24.71 3.49
N GLN A 252 -26.67 -25.18 2.52
CA GLN A 252 -25.84 -26.37 2.60
C GLN A 252 -24.37 -25.99 2.79
N PRO A 253 -23.64 -26.61 3.73
CA PRO A 253 -22.21 -26.40 3.92
C PRO A 253 -21.43 -26.66 2.64
N LYS A 254 -20.55 -25.72 2.29
CA LYS A 254 -19.57 -25.85 1.21
C LYS A 254 -18.22 -25.41 1.75
N PRO A 255 -17.57 -26.25 2.59
CA PRO A 255 -16.30 -25.88 3.21
C PRO A 255 -15.22 -25.69 2.14
N GLY A 256 -14.27 -24.81 2.45
CA GLY A 256 -13.04 -24.69 1.68
C GLY A 256 -12.21 -25.97 1.75
N HIS A 257 -11.39 -26.21 0.73
CA HIS A 257 -10.62 -27.45 0.64
C HIS A 257 -9.31 -27.44 1.44
N ASN A 258 -8.81 -26.26 1.83
CA ASN A 258 -7.53 -26.15 2.52
C ASN A 258 -7.51 -24.96 3.51
N PRO A 259 -7.80 -25.20 4.81
CA PRO A 259 -7.79 -24.15 5.82
C PRO A 259 -6.38 -23.59 6.10
N VAL A 260 -5.32 -24.35 5.82
CA VAL A 260 -3.92 -23.88 5.97
C VAL A 260 -3.62 -22.79 4.95
N LEU A 261 -4.02 -22.99 3.68
CA LEU A 261 -3.88 -21.94 2.66
C LEU A 261 -4.76 -20.73 2.96
N ALA A 262 -5.97 -20.96 3.47
CA ALA A 262 -6.86 -19.87 3.88
C ALA A 262 -6.22 -19.01 4.99
N ALA A 263 -5.69 -19.65 6.03
CA ALA A 263 -5.00 -18.98 7.13
C ALA A 263 -3.71 -18.27 6.67
N LEU A 264 -2.89 -18.93 5.85
CA LEU A 264 -1.67 -18.32 5.28
C LEU A 264 -2.01 -17.08 4.47
N GLY A 265 -3.06 -17.14 3.64
CA GLY A 265 -3.57 -15.98 2.91
C GLY A 265 -3.97 -14.84 3.86
N GLY A 266 -4.68 -15.16 4.94
CA GLY A 266 -5.02 -14.19 5.99
C GLY A 266 -3.79 -13.50 6.62
N PHE A 267 -2.75 -14.24 6.96
CA PHE A 267 -1.51 -13.66 7.49
C PHE A 267 -0.78 -12.77 6.47
N ILE A 268 -0.73 -13.18 5.19
CA ILE A 268 -0.14 -12.37 4.12
C ILE A 268 -0.94 -11.07 3.92
N LEU A 269 -2.28 -11.15 3.94
CA LEU A 269 -3.14 -9.96 3.85
C LEU A 269 -2.89 -9.01 5.01
N TRP A 270 -2.83 -9.52 6.25
CA TRP A 270 -2.52 -8.71 7.42
C TRP A 270 -1.16 -8.02 7.25
N PHE A 271 -0.13 -8.74 6.83
CA PHE A 271 1.18 -8.15 6.57
C PHE A 271 1.13 -7.05 5.48
N GLY A 272 0.42 -7.28 4.38
CA GLY A 272 0.24 -6.26 3.35
C GLY A 272 -0.54 -5.02 3.83
N TRP A 273 -1.45 -5.19 4.78
CA TRP A 273 -2.26 -4.11 5.35
C TRP A 273 -1.45 -3.04 6.08
N TYR A 274 -0.21 -3.34 6.52
CA TYR A 274 0.70 -2.32 7.01
C TYR A 274 1.03 -1.29 5.92
N GLY A 275 1.33 -1.74 4.70
CA GLY A 275 1.52 -0.85 3.55
C GLY A 275 0.23 -0.14 3.16
N PHE A 276 -0.90 -0.84 3.22
CA PHE A 276 -2.21 -0.28 2.87
C PHE A 276 -2.59 0.90 3.76
N ASN A 277 -2.54 0.72 5.08
CA ASN A 277 -2.97 1.75 6.03
C ASN A 277 -1.87 2.77 6.31
N ALA A 278 -0.68 2.33 6.74
CA ALA A 278 0.38 3.29 7.08
C ALA A 278 0.86 4.04 5.84
N GLY A 279 0.98 3.36 4.69
CA GLY A 279 1.40 3.96 3.43
C GLY A 279 0.41 4.99 2.86
N SER A 280 -0.86 4.96 3.28
CA SER A 280 -1.86 5.95 2.86
C SER A 280 -1.63 7.35 3.43
N THR A 281 -0.57 7.57 4.22
CA THR A 281 -0.03 8.92 4.44
C THR A 281 0.59 9.54 3.18
N LEU A 282 0.87 8.74 2.14
CA LEU A 282 1.47 9.08 0.84
C LEU A 282 2.91 9.60 0.89
N ILE A 283 3.28 10.24 1.99
CA ILE A 283 4.60 10.71 2.34
C ILE A 283 4.97 10.21 3.74
N PHE A 284 6.26 10.25 4.07
CA PHE A 284 6.78 9.85 5.37
C PHE A 284 7.37 11.03 6.14
N THR A 285 7.73 12.12 5.47
CA THR A 285 8.42 13.24 6.10
C THR A 285 7.48 14.23 6.78
N GLY A 286 8.04 15.13 7.59
CA GLY A 286 7.30 16.18 8.29
C GLY A 286 6.50 15.66 9.49
N GLY A 287 5.17 15.78 9.45
CA GLY A 287 4.27 15.20 10.45
C GLY A 287 3.75 13.81 10.09
N ALA A 288 3.99 13.37 8.84
CA ALA A 288 3.39 12.16 8.30
C ALA A 288 3.95 10.87 8.91
N GLN A 289 5.24 10.84 9.32
CA GLN A 289 5.79 9.66 10.00
C GLN A 289 5.04 9.32 11.29
N PHE A 290 4.54 10.32 12.02
CA PHE A 290 3.75 10.09 13.24
C PHE A 290 2.38 9.50 12.90
N VAL A 291 1.75 9.95 11.82
CA VAL A 291 0.47 9.39 11.34
C VAL A 291 0.65 7.97 10.82
N ALA A 292 1.73 7.71 10.06
CA ALA A 292 2.10 6.38 9.60
C ALA A 292 2.35 5.43 10.78
N GLY A 293 3.06 5.89 11.81
CA GLY A 293 3.28 5.14 13.05
C GLY A 293 1.97 4.81 13.77
N LYS A 294 1.03 5.77 13.87
CA LYS A 294 -0.31 5.49 14.40
C LYS A 294 -1.04 4.44 13.56
N GLY A 295 -1.02 4.56 12.23
CA GLY A 295 -1.62 3.59 11.32
C GLY A 295 -1.04 2.19 11.49
N ALA A 296 0.28 2.07 11.67
CA ALA A 296 0.97 0.81 11.91
C ALA A 296 0.61 0.16 13.26
N VAL A 297 0.20 0.94 14.26
CA VAL A 297 -0.29 0.44 15.56
C VAL A 297 -1.78 0.10 15.51
N THR A 298 -2.62 0.96 14.93
CA THR A 298 -4.07 0.75 14.91
C THR A 298 -4.48 -0.40 14.00
N THR A 299 -3.73 -0.67 12.93
CA THR A 299 -3.99 -1.77 11.99
C THR A 299 -4.01 -3.15 12.67
N PRO A 300 -2.94 -3.59 13.37
CA PRO A 300 -2.96 -4.86 14.06
C PRO A 300 -3.89 -4.87 15.26
N LEU A 301 -4.07 -3.75 15.98
CA LEU A 301 -5.04 -3.71 17.09
C LEU A 301 -6.48 -3.93 16.61
N ALA A 302 -6.86 -3.35 15.47
CA ALA A 302 -8.17 -3.60 14.86
C ALA A 302 -8.32 -5.05 14.40
N ALA A 303 -7.29 -5.62 13.78
CA ALA A 303 -7.29 -7.04 13.38
C ALA A 303 -7.41 -7.98 14.60
N CYS A 304 -6.64 -7.74 15.66
CA CYS A 304 -6.72 -8.49 16.92
C CYS A 304 -8.08 -8.35 17.60
N GLY A 305 -8.72 -7.18 17.54
CA GLY A 305 -10.05 -6.96 18.11
C GLY A 305 -11.17 -7.61 17.32
N GLY A 306 -10.95 -7.90 16.03
CA GLY A 306 -11.94 -8.55 15.16
C GLY A 306 -11.83 -10.07 15.06
N GLY A 307 -10.66 -10.65 15.34
CA GLY A 307 -10.41 -12.10 15.33
C GLY A 307 -10.91 -12.80 16.58
#